data_AF-A0A7C6S9H5-F1
#
_entry.id   AF-A0A7C6S9H5-F1
#
_cell.length_a   1.000
_cell.length_b   1.000
_cell.length_c   1.000
_cell.angle_alpha   90.00
_cell.angle_beta   90.00
_cell.angle_gamma   90.00
#
_symmetry.space_group_name_H-M   'P 1'
#
loop_
_entity.id
_entity.type
_entity.pdbx_description
1 polymer ?
#
loop_
_entity_poly.entity_id
_entity_poly.type
_entity_poly.pdbx_seq_one_letter_code
_entity_poly.pdbx_strand_id
1 'polypeptide(L)'
;MDKLVLPEGAGVVAVGLKTGLVVPNDDIAEITADTVAPVVADNDIICVTEAVVARSQNHYVTCTELAADIKEKLKLKEGSTLAVISPIASRNRFSLIMKAIALATEGGKVIVQLTTPSDEVGNQVMDEEYATTRFRLKRTLKSLREARGNTPQFNVLIREIIAGLKLQEMGYNIISIRKITGQGIADLTVRTPEGKLAVIEVTFEDLAKAARKSVGIQRDVPGAEQALAVAVNLEHKRITLVDANQYLTNPRADLITLDYGPQLFSYYEPDVIYPNELGERSFSHPITKMDYRELYLEMITAAGARGEVIFTNNPLKVYDYGYIDGICIAAVHEREKLRELFQSFGAMVPVITLQDIGPGPWGVIGSNISDMKKGILKLLPEDAAGSADRIKNRIKEKTGKTVEVLIFGDGAYKDPDTGIYELADPHPAIGVSAGLRHAALRTGTKLKLQVDTLHSQGYSREEIAAILTGKQDEIARDSLGTTPRSVTSILGTLADLVAGSADAGTPIVLIRGFEYTKA
;
A
#
# COMPACT_ATOMS: atom_id res chain seq x y z
N MET A 1 38.83 -8.89 -2.61
CA MET A 1 39.11 -7.70 -3.46
C MET A 1 39.96 -6.82 -2.58
N ASP A 2 41.28 -6.91 -2.68
CA ASP A 2 42.14 -6.38 -1.62
C ASP A 2 42.37 -4.86 -1.69
N LYS A 3 41.84 -4.19 -2.73
CA LYS A 3 41.56 -2.74 -2.78
C LYS A 3 40.45 -2.47 -3.79
N LEU A 4 39.40 -1.76 -3.39
CA LEU A 4 38.47 -1.15 -4.35
C LEU A 4 39.14 0.15 -4.84
N VAL A 5 39.47 0.24 -6.12
CA VAL A 5 40.06 1.44 -6.73
C VAL A 5 39.13 1.93 -7.83
N LEU A 6 38.77 3.20 -7.79
CA LEU A 6 37.95 3.84 -8.81
C LEU A 6 38.85 4.39 -9.92
N PRO A 7 38.54 4.18 -11.21
CA PRO A 7 39.23 4.86 -12.29
C PRO A 7 38.95 6.37 -12.22
N GLU A 8 39.85 7.19 -12.77
CA GLU A 8 39.82 8.66 -12.69
C GLU A 8 38.52 9.30 -13.23
N GLY A 9 37.82 8.61 -14.15
CA GLY A 9 36.52 9.04 -14.69
C GLY A 9 35.29 8.52 -13.93
N ALA A 10 35.45 7.80 -12.83
CA ALA A 10 34.31 7.31 -12.05
C ALA A 10 33.76 8.39 -11.12
N GLY A 11 32.43 8.55 -11.12
CA GLY A 11 31.73 9.38 -10.14
C GLY A 11 31.43 8.60 -8.86
N VAL A 12 30.17 8.17 -8.72
CA VAL A 12 29.69 7.41 -7.56
C VAL A 12 29.70 5.90 -7.86
N VAL A 13 30.16 5.10 -6.89
CA VAL A 13 30.04 3.64 -6.93
C VAL A 13 29.45 3.12 -5.63
N ALA A 14 28.55 2.13 -5.72
CA ALA A 14 28.00 1.38 -4.59
C ALA A 14 28.33 -0.10 -4.75
N VAL A 15 28.83 -0.74 -3.69
CA VAL A 15 29.26 -2.15 -3.69
C VAL A 15 28.71 -2.86 -2.45
N GLY A 16 27.95 -3.93 -2.67
CA GLY A 16 27.54 -4.84 -1.61
C GLY A 16 28.72 -5.69 -1.12
N LEU A 17 28.94 -5.71 0.19
CA LEU A 17 30.02 -6.42 0.85
C LEU A 17 29.47 -7.64 1.58
N LYS A 18 30.03 -8.80 1.26
CA LYS A 18 29.66 -10.05 1.92
C LYS A 18 30.23 -10.11 3.32
N THR A 19 29.41 -10.51 4.28
CA THR A 19 29.84 -10.76 5.66
C THR A 19 29.34 -12.13 6.14
N GLY A 20 29.84 -12.56 7.30
CA GLY A 20 29.40 -13.80 7.94
C GLY A 20 27.95 -13.73 8.42
N LEU A 21 27.48 -14.83 9.02
CA LEU A 21 26.18 -14.82 9.68
C LEU A 21 26.25 -13.95 10.93
N VAL A 22 25.41 -12.93 11.00
CA VAL A 22 25.17 -12.16 12.22
C VAL A 22 24.10 -12.88 13.03
N VAL A 23 24.36 -13.09 14.32
CA VAL A 23 23.45 -13.72 15.29
C VAL A 23 23.22 -12.80 16.50
N PRO A 24 22.25 -13.10 17.37
CA PRO A 24 22.01 -12.28 18.56
C PRO A 24 23.22 -12.14 19.47
N ASN A 25 23.42 -10.91 19.97
CA ASN A 25 24.53 -10.47 20.83
C ASN A 25 25.90 -10.35 20.17
N ASP A 26 25.98 -10.43 18.84
CA ASP A 26 27.21 -10.13 18.10
C ASP A 26 27.58 -8.64 18.17
N ASP A 27 28.88 -8.35 18.11
CA ASP A 27 29.39 -6.98 17.97
C ASP A 27 29.33 -6.55 16.49
N ILE A 28 28.22 -5.91 16.11
CA ILE A 28 28.02 -5.42 14.75
C ILE A 28 29.04 -4.36 14.33
N ALA A 29 29.61 -3.60 15.28
CA ALA A 29 30.64 -2.61 14.99
C ALA A 29 31.95 -3.29 14.59
N GLU A 30 32.34 -4.35 15.31
CA GLU A 30 33.53 -5.14 14.96
C GLU A 30 33.34 -5.88 13.62
N ILE A 31 32.20 -6.56 13.44
CA ILE A 31 31.89 -7.29 12.20
C ILE A 31 31.92 -6.35 10.99
N THR A 32 31.31 -5.16 11.12
CA THR A 32 31.31 -4.17 10.04
C THR A 32 32.73 -3.67 9.76
N ALA A 33 33.50 -3.34 10.80
CA ALA A 33 34.88 -2.87 10.66
C ALA A 33 35.76 -3.93 9.97
N ASP A 34 35.66 -5.21 10.34
CA ASP A 34 36.35 -6.31 9.67
C ASP A 34 35.97 -6.44 8.20
N THR A 35 34.66 -6.34 7.92
CA THR A 35 34.13 -6.51 6.56
C THR A 35 34.64 -5.41 5.62
N VAL A 36 34.70 -4.16 6.09
CA VAL A 36 35.09 -3.02 5.25
C VAL A 36 36.60 -2.75 5.22
N ALA A 37 37.35 -3.22 6.21
CA ALA A 37 38.78 -2.92 6.36
C ALA A 37 39.64 -3.12 5.09
N PRO A 38 39.43 -4.17 4.26
CA PRO A 38 40.22 -4.37 3.05
C PRO A 38 39.98 -3.33 1.94
N VAL A 39 38.82 -2.64 1.95
CA VAL A 39 38.37 -1.82 0.81
C VAL A 39 38.10 -0.37 1.16
N VAL A 40 37.90 -0.03 2.42
CA VAL A 40 37.45 1.31 2.88
C VAL A 40 38.49 2.41 2.65
N ALA A 41 38.01 3.60 2.32
CA ALA A 41 38.78 4.82 2.14
C ALA A 41 38.15 6.00 2.88
N ASP A 42 38.89 7.10 2.99
CA ASP A 42 38.38 8.33 3.59
C ASP A 42 37.21 8.89 2.76
N ASN A 43 36.19 9.39 3.45
CA ASN A 43 34.92 9.90 2.91
C ASN A 43 34.00 8.85 2.27
N ASP A 44 34.29 7.55 2.43
CA ASP A 44 33.30 6.53 2.11
C ASP A 44 32.09 6.63 3.06
N ILE A 45 30.94 6.20 2.56
CA ILE A 45 29.72 6.02 3.34
C ILE A 45 29.46 4.53 3.45
N ILE A 46 29.42 4.03 4.68
CA ILE A 46 29.14 2.62 4.98
C ILE A 46 27.68 2.50 5.38
N CYS A 47 26.91 1.80 4.56
CA CYS A 47 25.51 1.51 4.80
C CYS A 47 25.37 0.11 5.37
N VAL A 48 24.64 -0.05 6.48
CA VAL A 48 24.37 -1.35 7.11
C VAL A 48 22.87 -1.52 7.26
N THR A 49 22.31 -2.67 6.87
CA THR A 49 20.86 -2.91 7.01
C THR A 49 20.45 -2.92 8.49
N GLU A 50 19.36 -2.24 8.79
CA GLU A 50 18.64 -2.26 10.06
C GLU A 50 18.38 -3.69 10.55
N ALA A 51 18.16 -4.63 9.63
CA ALA A 51 17.84 -6.01 9.91
C ALA A 51 18.95 -6.75 10.68
N VAL A 52 20.22 -6.48 10.35
CA VAL A 52 21.37 -7.12 11.01
C VAL A 52 21.76 -6.40 12.30
N VAL A 53 21.59 -5.07 12.36
CA VAL A 53 21.81 -4.29 13.58
C VAL A 53 20.81 -4.70 14.65
N ALA A 54 19.52 -4.77 14.31
CA ALA A 54 18.48 -5.21 15.24
C ALA A 54 18.69 -6.65 15.71
N ARG A 55 19.15 -7.53 14.79
CA ARG A 55 19.48 -8.91 15.11
C ARG A 55 20.62 -9.00 16.12
N SER A 56 21.71 -8.27 15.91
CA SER A 56 22.86 -8.28 16.82
C SER A 56 22.50 -7.73 18.20
N GLN A 57 21.54 -6.79 18.27
CA GLN A 57 21.00 -6.26 19.53
C GLN A 57 20.01 -7.20 20.23
N ASN A 58 19.71 -8.37 19.67
CA ASN A 58 18.70 -9.30 20.18
C ASN A 58 17.31 -8.65 20.36
N HIS A 59 16.92 -7.73 19.46
CA HIS A 59 15.73 -6.92 19.62
C HIS A 59 14.48 -7.61 19.05
N TYR A 60 13.85 -8.45 19.88
CA TYR A 60 12.67 -9.25 19.52
C TYR A 60 11.54 -9.08 20.54
N VAL A 61 10.30 -9.28 20.09
CA VAL A 61 9.12 -9.25 20.95
C VAL A 61 8.11 -10.31 20.53
N THR A 62 7.38 -10.86 21.49
CA THR A 62 6.30 -11.83 21.23
C THR A 62 4.94 -11.16 21.04
N CYS A 63 4.03 -11.82 20.31
CA CYS A 63 2.63 -11.36 20.20
C CYS A 63 1.94 -11.21 21.56
N THR A 64 2.30 -12.03 22.56
CA THR A 64 1.71 -11.96 23.90
C THR A 64 2.17 -10.71 24.66
N GLU A 65 3.45 -10.37 24.57
CA GLU A 65 3.98 -9.12 25.15
C GLU A 65 3.35 -7.90 24.48
N LEU A 66 3.24 -7.92 23.15
CA LEU A 66 2.58 -6.85 22.42
C LEU A 66 1.09 -6.73 22.76
N ALA A 67 0.39 -7.85 22.91
CA ALA A 67 -1.02 -7.84 23.29
C ALA A 67 -1.24 -7.21 24.68
N ALA A 68 -0.36 -7.51 25.65
CA ALA A 68 -0.40 -6.90 26.97
C ALA A 68 -0.14 -5.38 26.91
N ASP A 69 0.85 -4.96 26.12
CA ASP A 69 1.18 -3.55 25.90
C ASP A 69 0.03 -2.77 25.23
N ILE A 70 -0.59 -3.35 24.18
CA ILE A 70 -1.77 -2.77 23.52
C ILE A 70 -2.93 -2.62 24.52
N LYS A 71 -3.19 -3.67 25.30
CA LYS A 71 -4.26 -3.67 26.32
C LYS A 71 -4.04 -2.56 27.34
N GLU A 72 -2.82 -2.38 27.83
CA GLU A 72 -2.48 -1.32 28.78
C GLU A 72 -2.65 0.07 28.17
N LYS A 73 -2.05 0.33 27.00
CA LYS A 73 -2.06 1.63 26.32
C LYS A 73 -3.47 2.08 25.92
N LEU A 74 -4.30 1.14 25.46
CA LEU A 74 -5.67 1.40 25.06
C LEU A 74 -6.69 1.21 26.22
N LYS A 75 -6.24 0.76 27.40
CA LYS A 75 -7.08 0.48 28.57
C LYS A 75 -8.25 -0.48 28.27
N LEU A 76 -7.96 -1.52 27.49
CA LEU A 76 -8.98 -2.45 27.00
C LEU A 76 -9.47 -3.39 28.10
N LYS A 77 -10.71 -3.82 27.94
CA LYS A 77 -11.36 -4.84 28.77
C LYS A 77 -11.60 -6.09 27.93
N GLU A 78 -11.91 -7.18 28.61
CA GLU A 78 -12.36 -8.39 27.95
C GLU A 78 -13.57 -8.09 27.05
N GLY A 79 -13.50 -8.57 25.80
CA GLY A 79 -14.55 -8.32 24.81
C GLY A 79 -14.50 -6.95 24.12
N SER A 80 -13.47 -6.13 24.35
CA SER A 80 -13.34 -4.81 23.72
C SER A 80 -13.31 -4.87 22.19
N THR A 81 -13.79 -3.80 21.56
CA THR A 81 -13.76 -3.62 20.10
C THR A 81 -12.65 -2.66 19.70
N LEU A 82 -11.74 -3.12 18.85
CA LEU A 82 -10.66 -2.31 18.27
C LEU A 82 -10.90 -2.03 16.80
N ALA A 83 -10.59 -0.80 16.38
CA ALA A 83 -10.48 -0.45 14.98
C ALA A 83 -9.01 -0.41 14.54
N VAL A 84 -8.68 -1.09 13.44
CA VAL A 84 -7.37 -1.08 12.80
C VAL A 84 -7.49 -0.34 11.48
N ILE A 85 -6.72 0.74 11.32
CA ILE A 85 -6.89 1.71 10.25
C ILE A 85 -5.73 1.63 9.26
N SER A 86 -6.03 1.43 7.98
CA SER A 86 -5.07 1.46 6.86
C SER A 86 -3.82 0.58 7.06
N PRO A 87 -3.93 -0.70 7.46
CA PRO A 87 -2.75 -1.56 7.53
C PRO A 87 -2.19 -1.81 6.13
N ILE A 88 -0.85 -1.87 6.03
CA ILE A 88 -0.18 -2.33 4.81
C ILE A 88 -0.57 -3.80 4.57
N ALA A 89 -0.85 -4.17 3.33
CA ALA A 89 -1.13 -5.51 2.87
C ALA A 89 0.16 -6.34 2.78
N SER A 90 0.61 -6.85 3.94
CA SER A 90 1.85 -7.61 4.05
C SER A 90 1.75 -8.72 5.08
N ARG A 91 2.07 -9.95 4.63
CA ARG A 91 2.21 -11.11 5.51
C ARG A 91 3.39 -10.94 6.46
N ASN A 92 4.54 -10.49 5.94
CA ASN A 92 5.79 -10.42 6.72
C ASN A 92 5.77 -9.28 7.76
N ARG A 93 5.09 -8.18 7.45
CA ARG A 93 5.07 -7.00 8.31
C ARG A 93 3.90 -7.04 9.29
N PHE A 94 2.70 -7.41 8.82
CA PHE A 94 1.49 -7.09 9.56
C PHE A 94 0.74 -8.29 10.15
N SER A 95 0.95 -9.53 9.68
CA SER A 95 0.09 -10.65 10.13
C SER A 95 0.21 -10.94 11.64
N LEU A 96 1.42 -10.88 12.21
CA LEU A 96 1.61 -11.06 13.66
C LEU A 96 1.22 -9.83 14.48
N ILE A 97 1.30 -8.62 13.91
CA ILE A 97 0.78 -7.40 14.53
C ILE A 97 -0.75 -7.51 14.65
N MET A 98 -1.43 -7.92 13.58
CA MET A 98 -2.87 -8.17 13.57
C MET A 98 -3.26 -9.21 14.63
N LYS A 99 -2.49 -10.30 14.75
CA LYS A 99 -2.70 -11.32 15.77
C LYS A 99 -2.54 -10.76 17.19
N ALA A 100 -1.53 -9.92 17.44
CA ALA A 100 -1.33 -9.28 18.74
C ALA A 100 -2.47 -8.31 19.11
N ILE A 101 -2.94 -7.51 18.15
CA ILE A 101 -4.11 -6.63 18.31
C ILE A 101 -5.35 -7.44 18.68
N ALA A 102 -5.59 -8.55 17.98
CA ALA A 102 -6.71 -9.44 18.27
C ALA A 102 -6.61 -10.09 19.66
N LEU A 103 -5.43 -10.56 20.06
CA LEU A 103 -5.18 -11.09 21.41
C LEU A 103 -5.47 -10.05 22.50
N ALA A 104 -5.13 -8.78 22.28
CA ALA A 104 -5.36 -7.71 23.24
C ALA A 104 -6.85 -7.47 23.55
N THR A 105 -7.76 -7.90 22.67
CA THR A 105 -9.21 -7.79 22.87
C THR A 105 -9.80 -8.87 23.78
N GLU A 106 -9.04 -9.93 24.07
CA GLU A 106 -9.49 -11.08 24.88
C GLU A 106 -10.87 -11.61 24.46
N GLY A 107 -10.99 -12.02 23.19
CA GLY A 107 -12.24 -12.55 22.64
C GLY A 107 -13.23 -11.50 22.12
N GLY A 108 -12.80 -10.24 22.03
CA GLY A 108 -13.59 -9.13 21.51
C GLY A 108 -13.69 -9.09 19.99
N LYS A 109 -13.70 -7.87 19.44
CA LYS A 109 -13.91 -7.62 18.01
C LYS A 109 -12.79 -6.74 17.45
N VAL A 110 -12.32 -7.08 16.24
CA VAL A 110 -11.37 -6.26 15.48
C VAL A 110 -12.04 -5.85 14.16
N ILE A 111 -12.20 -4.54 13.96
CA ILE A 111 -12.69 -3.94 12.72
C ILE A 111 -11.48 -3.45 11.94
N VAL A 112 -11.25 -4.00 10.76
CA VAL A 112 -10.12 -3.64 9.90
C VAL A 112 -10.62 -2.80 8.73
N GLN A 113 -10.20 -1.55 8.67
CA GLN A 113 -10.43 -0.71 7.50
C GLN A 113 -9.25 -0.84 6.54
N LEU A 114 -9.53 -1.32 5.33
CA LEU A 114 -8.59 -1.40 4.22
C LEU A 114 -8.85 -0.26 3.22
N THR A 115 -7.78 0.47 2.87
CA THR A 115 -7.80 1.51 1.83
C THR A 115 -7.90 0.87 0.46
N THR A 116 -8.64 1.49 -0.46
CA THR A 116 -8.93 0.95 -1.80
C THR A 116 -8.44 1.86 -2.92
N PRO A 117 -7.98 1.29 -4.05
CA PRO A 117 -7.84 -0.15 -4.34
C PRO A 117 -6.57 -0.78 -3.73
N SER A 118 -5.63 0.06 -3.29
CA SER A 118 -4.35 -0.34 -2.72
C SER A 118 -4.10 0.36 -1.38
N ASP A 119 -3.17 -0.20 -0.60
CA ASP A 119 -2.65 0.45 0.60
C ASP A 119 -1.72 1.64 0.27
N GLU A 120 -1.16 2.28 1.29
CA GLU A 120 -0.29 3.46 1.13
C GLU A 120 1.02 3.20 0.38
N VAL A 121 1.46 1.94 0.28
CA VAL A 121 2.68 1.56 -0.46
C VAL A 121 2.36 0.91 -1.80
N GLY A 122 1.08 0.87 -2.20
CA GLY A 122 0.65 0.39 -3.51
C GLY A 122 0.33 -1.11 -3.59
N ASN A 123 0.36 -1.86 -2.49
CA ASN A 123 -0.10 -3.26 -2.53
C ASN A 123 -1.61 -3.29 -2.75
N GLN A 124 -2.03 -4.04 -3.77
CA GLN A 124 -3.43 -4.17 -4.12
C GLN A 124 -4.19 -4.96 -3.04
N VAL A 125 -5.27 -4.40 -2.53
CA VAL A 125 -6.22 -5.08 -1.61
C VAL A 125 -7.55 -5.41 -2.28
N MET A 126 -7.86 -4.72 -3.38
CA MET A 126 -9.06 -4.92 -4.17
C MET A 126 -8.74 -4.61 -5.64
N ASP A 127 -9.38 -5.33 -6.55
CA ASP A 127 -9.27 -5.03 -7.98
C ASP A 127 -9.70 -3.59 -8.27
N GLU A 128 -8.87 -2.83 -8.98
CA GLU A 128 -9.07 -1.39 -9.21
C GLU A 128 -10.30 -1.12 -10.09
N GLU A 129 -10.51 -1.94 -11.12
CA GLU A 129 -11.65 -1.80 -12.03
C GLU A 129 -12.96 -2.07 -11.27
N TYR A 130 -12.99 -3.13 -10.46
CA TYR A 130 -14.10 -3.45 -9.57
C TYR A 130 -14.39 -2.31 -8.61
N ALA A 131 -13.39 -1.84 -7.86
CA ALA A 131 -13.54 -0.80 -6.85
C ALA A 131 -14.04 0.52 -7.46
N THR A 132 -13.39 0.99 -8.52
CA THR A 132 -13.76 2.22 -9.23
C THR A 132 -15.20 2.14 -9.74
N THR A 133 -15.55 1.04 -10.40
CA THR A 133 -16.90 0.83 -10.91
C THR A 133 -17.93 0.75 -9.80
N ARG A 134 -17.62 0.05 -8.70
CA ARG A 134 -18.50 -0.11 -7.54
C ARG A 134 -18.80 1.24 -6.90
N PHE A 135 -17.77 2.03 -6.56
CA PHE A 135 -17.95 3.35 -5.97
C PHE A 135 -18.72 4.29 -6.91
N ARG A 136 -18.45 4.25 -8.22
CA ARG A 136 -19.20 5.02 -9.21
C ARG A 136 -20.69 4.68 -9.17
N LEU A 137 -21.04 3.39 -9.21
CA LEU A 137 -22.43 2.94 -9.15
C LEU A 137 -23.13 3.39 -7.86
N LYS A 138 -22.48 3.23 -6.71
CA LYS A 138 -23.06 3.61 -5.40
C LYS A 138 -23.23 5.12 -5.26
N ARG A 139 -22.26 5.93 -5.71
CA ARG A 139 -22.37 7.39 -5.76
C ARG A 139 -23.50 7.84 -6.69
N THR A 140 -23.59 7.25 -7.88
CA THR A 140 -24.71 7.51 -8.80
C THR A 140 -26.05 7.13 -8.18
N LEU A 141 -26.14 5.99 -7.49
CA LEU A 141 -27.35 5.58 -6.78
C LEU A 141 -27.75 6.60 -5.70
N LYS A 142 -26.79 7.09 -4.91
CA LYS A 142 -27.03 8.15 -3.92
C LYS A 142 -27.60 9.40 -4.58
N SER A 143 -26.93 9.94 -5.60
CA SER A 143 -27.39 11.14 -6.30
C SER A 143 -28.77 10.99 -6.93
N LEU A 144 -29.04 9.83 -7.56
CA LEU A 144 -30.36 9.54 -8.14
C LEU A 144 -31.45 9.45 -7.08
N ARG A 145 -31.16 8.88 -5.90
CA ARG A 145 -32.13 8.78 -4.81
C ARG A 145 -32.44 10.15 -4.18
N GLU A 146 -31.43 10.99 -4.01
CA GLU A 146 -31.59 12.37 -3.53
C GLU A 146 -32.38 13.23 -4.54
N ALA A 147 -32.07 13.11 -5.83
CA ALA A 147 -32.77 13.81 -6.90
C ALA A 147 -34.17 13.24 -7.18
N ARG A 148 -34.43 11.98 -6.81
CA ARG A 148 -35.69 11.29 -7.13
C ARG A 148 -36.89 12.09 -6.67
N GLY A 149 -36.92 12.54 -5.41
CA GLY A 149 -38.08 13.22 -4.82
C GLY A 149 -39.41 12.59 -5.27
N ASN A 150 -40.25 13.38 -5.95
CA ASN A 150 -41.52 12.97 -6.55
C ASN A 150 -41.46 12.70 -8.07
N THR A 151 -40.29 12.36 -8.61
CA THR A 151 -40.02 12.17 -10.05
C THR A 151 -39.84 10.68 -10.36
N PRO A 152 -40.90 9.93 -10.71
CA PRO A 152 -40.84 8.48 -10.89
C PRO A 152 -39.92 8.04 -12.04
N GLN A 153 -39.61 8.94 -12.97
CA GLN A 153 -38.76 8.67 -14.13
C GLN A 153 -37.36 8.20 -13.72
N PHE A 154 -36.84 8.68 -12.58
CA PHE A 154 -35.54 8.23 -12.06
C PHE A 154 -35.53 6.77 -11.62
N ASN A 155 -36.68 6.13 -11.40
CA ASN A 155 -36.73 4.69 -11.10
C ASN A 155 -36.14 3.85 -12.23
N VAL A 156 -36.20 4.32 -13.48
CA VAL A 156 -35.60 3.65 -14.64
C VAL A 156 -34.08 3.64 -14.55
N LEU A 157 -33.46 4.71 -14.05
CA LEU A 157 -32.01 4.76 -13.84
C LEU A 157 -31.62 3.98 -12.58
N ILE A 158 -32.40 4.12 -11.50
CA ILE A 158 -32.14 3.41 -10.24
C ILE A 158 -32.15 1.89 -10.45
N ARG A 159 -33.09 1.34 -11.22
CA ARG A 159 -33.12 -0.11 -11.50
C ARG A 159 -31.88 -0.60 -12.25
N GLU A 160 -31.33 0.20 -13.17
CA GLU A 160 -30.13 -0.16 -13.92
C GLU A 160 -28.89 -0.16 -13.04
N ILE A 161 -28.81 0.80 -12.11
CA ILE A 161 -27.73 0.84 -11.13
C ILE A 161 -27.83 -0.34 -10.16
N ILE A 162 -29.03 -0.67 -9.67
CA ILE A 162 -29.25 -1.84 -8.80
C ILE A 162 -28.91 -3.14 -9.55
N ALA A 163 -29.31 -3.26 -10.82
CA ALA A 163 -28.91 -4.38 -11.66
C ALA A 163 -27.38 -4.47 -11.77
N GLY A 164 -26.70 -3.35 -12.06
CA GLY A 164 -25.24 -3.29 -12.14
C GLY A 164 -24.55 -3.71 -10.84
N LEU A 165 -25.02 -3.23 -9.68
CA LEU A 165 -24.48 -3.61 -8.37
C LEU A 165 -24.66 -5.11 -8.09
N LYS A 166 -25.84 -5.66 -8.38
CA LYS A 166 -26.09 -7.09 -8.13
C LYS A 166 -25.36 -7.99 -9.13
N LEU A 167 -25.24 -7.56 -10.39
CA LEU A 167 -24.42 -8.26 -11.38
C LEU A 167 -22.94 -8.28 -10.98
N GLN A 168 -22.41 -7.17 -10.45
CA GLN A 168 -21.04 -7.16 -9.93
C GLN A 168 -20.82 -8.17 -8.80
N GLU A 169 -21.78 -8.27 -7.86
CA GLU A 169 -21.79 -9.28 -6.80
C GLU A 169 -21.79 -10.70 -7.37
N MET A 170 -22.47 -10.93 -8.49
CA MET A 170 -22.54 -12.21 -9.21
C MET A 170 -21.34 -12.51 -10.12
N GLY A 171 -20.26 -11.72 -10.07
CA GLY A 171 -19.06 -11.98 -10.86
C GLY A 171 -18.96 -11.23 -12.20
N TYR A 172 -20.00 -10.50 -12.62
CA TYR A 172 -19.96 -9.72 -13.86
C TYR A 172 -19.09 -8.46 -13.71
N ASN A 173 -18.38 -8.08 -14.76
CA ASN A 173 -17.68 -6.81 -14.85
C ASN A 173 -18.50 -5.80 -15.68
N ILE A 174 -18.80 -4.63 -15.13
CA ILE A 174 -19.67 -3.64 -15.78
C ILE A 174 -18.83 -2.71 -16.66
N ILE A 175 -18.91 -2.90 -17.97
CA ILE A 175 -18.17 -2.11 -18.96
C ILE A 175 -18.85 -0.74 -19.14
N SER A 176 -20.16 -0.72 -19.38
CA SER A 176 -20.90 0.53 -19.55
C SER A 176 -22.37 0.43 -19.16
N ILE A 177 -22.96 1.57 -18.81
CA ILE A 177 -24.39 1.75 -18.61
C ILE A 177 -24.83 2.89 -19.53
N ARG A 178 -25.65 2.59 -20.54
CA ARG A 178 -25.97 3.53 -21.64
C ARG A 178 -26.51 4.86 -21.14
N LYS A 179 -27.49 4.84 -20.23
CA LYS A 179 -28.19 6.05 -19.77
C LYS A 179 -27.37 6.91 -18.81
N ILE A 180 -26.22 6.42 -18.35
CA ILE A 180 -25.33 7.13 -17.42
C ILE A 180 -24.07 7.62 -18.15
N THR A 181 -23.47 6.76 -18.97
CA THR A 181 -22.20 7.06 -19.67
C THR A 181 -22.39 7.75 -21.01
N GLY A 182 -23.60 7.72 -21.59
CA GLY A 182 -23.89 8.27 -22.91
C GLY A 182 -23.24 7.50 -24.07
N GLN A 183 -22.43 6.47 -23.80
CA GLN A 183 -21.64 5.71 -24.79
C GLN A 183 -22.01 4.21 -24.88
N GLY A 184 -23.14 3.79 -24.32
CA GLY A 184 -23.59 2.39 -24.35
C GLY A 184 -24.62 2.09 -25.46
N ILE A 185 -24.63 0.86 -25.98
CA ILE A 185 -25.58 0.39 -27.01
C ILE A 185 -26.79 -0.31 -26.35
N ALA A 186 -26.54 -1.10 -25.29
CA ALA A 186 -27.56 -1.70 -24.42
C ALA A 186 -27.68 -0.96 -23.09
N ASP A 187 -28.78 -1.17 -22.34
CA ASP A 187 -28.93 -0.60 -20.99
C ASP A 187 -27.69 -0.89 -20.12
N LEU A 188 -27.19 -2.14 -20.11
CA LEU A 188 -25.84 -2.48 -19.62
C LEU A 188 -25.05 -3.29 -20.65
N THR A 189 -23.76 -3.02 -20.74
CA THR A 189 -22.78 -3.87 -21.42
C THR A 189 -21.81 -4.40 -20.37
N VAL A 190 -21.60 -5.71 -20.32
CA VAL A 190 -20.84 -6.37 -19.28
C VAL A 190 -19.91 -7.44 -19.85
N ARG A 191 -18.88 -7.80 -19.08
CA ARG A 191 -18.17 -9.06 -19.25
C ARG A 191 -18.72 -10.06 -18.23
N THR A 192 -19.12 -11.22 -18.68
CA THR A 192 -19.60 -12.33 -17.84
C THR A 192 -18.48 -12.92 -17.00
N PRO A 193 -18.78 -13.71 -15.95
CA PRO A 193 -17.77 -14.44 -15.19
C PRO A 193 -16.87 -15.32 -16.08
N GLU A 194 -17.39 -15.85 -17.19
CA GLU A 194 -16.64 -16.65 -18.17
C GLU A 194 -15.81 -15.80 -19.15
N GLY A 195 -15.79 -14.47 -19.00
CA GLY A 195 -15.01 -13.56 -19.82
C GLY A 195 -15.69 -13.12 -21.13
N LYS A 196 -16.91 -13.58 -21.41
CA LYS A 196 -17.67 -13.27 -22.63
C LYS A 196 -18.32 -11.90 -22.56
N LEU A 197 -18.34 -11.18 -23.68
CA LEU A 197 -19.05 -9.92 -23.81
C LEU A 197 -20.56 -10.19 -23.88
N ALA A 198 -21.32 -9.54 -23.00
CA ALA A 198 -22.78 -9.67 -22.95
C ALA A 198 -23.48 -8.31 -22.96
N VAL A 199 -24.63 -8.27 -23.61
CA VAL A 199 -25.55 -7.12 -23.60
C VAL A 199 -26.75 -7.44 -22.72
N ILE A 200 -27.19 -6.46 -21.94
CA ILE A 200 -28.28 -6.63 -20.98
C ILE A 200 -29.30 -5.51 -21.16
N GLU A 201 -30.56 -5.92 -21.26
CA GLU A 201 -31.71 -5.02 -21.19
C GLU A 201 -32.42 -5.16 -19.85
N VAL A 202 -32.68 -4.03 -19.20
CA VAL A 202 -33.28 -3.99 -17.87
C VAL A 202 -34.73 -3.54 -17.95
N THR A 203 -35.60 -4.25 -17.24
CA THR A 203 -37.04 -3.98 -17.15
C THR A 203 -37.49 -3.99 -15.69
N PHE A 204 -38.72 -3.56 -15.42
CA PHE A 204 -39.34 -3.79 -14.11
C PHE A 204 -39.97 -5.19 -14.03
N GLU A 205 -40.55 -5.68 -15.12
CA GLU A 205 -41.31 -6.93 -15.13
C GLU A 205 -41.32 -7.64 -16.50
N ASP A 206 -41.47 -6.90 -17.61
CA ASP A 206 -41.61 -7.48 -18.97
C ASP A 206 -40.29 -8.05 -19.52
N LEU A 207 -39.90 -9.23 -19.02
CA LEU A 207 -38.70 -9.97 -19.42
C LEU A 207 -38.73 -10.36 -20.90
N ALA A 208 -39.90 -10.69 -21.45
CA ALA A 208 -40.01 -11.10 -22.86
C ALA A 208 -39.65 -9.96 -23.82
N LYS A 209 -40.11 -8.73 -23.53
CA LYS A 209 -39.74 -7.55 -24.32
C LYS A 209 -38.26 -7.20 -24.13
N ALA A 210 -37.74 -7.25 -22.90
CA ALA A 210 -36.34 -7.01 -22.63
C ALA A 210 -35.45 -8.04 -23.36
N ALA A 211 -35.80 -9.33 -23.33
CA ALA A 211 -35.08 -10.39 -24.02
C ALA A 211 -35.06 -10.19 -25.53
N ARG A 212 -36.21 -9.89 -26.17
CA ARG A 212 -36.25 -9.58 -27.61
C ARG A 212 -35.35 -8.41 -27.98
N LYS A 213 -35.35 -7.35 -27.17
CA LYS A 213 -34.50 -6.17 -27.39
C LYS A 213 -33.02 -6.50 -27.21
N SER A 214 -32.68 -7.27 -26.17
CA SER A 214 -31.31 -7.71 -25.89
C SER A 214 -30.74 -8.56 -27.03
N VAL A 215 -31.51 -9.54 -27.52
CA VAL A 215 -31.14 -10.36 -28.69
C VAL A 215 -30.99 -9.52 -29.97
N GLY A 216 -31.84 -8.50 -30.14
CA GLY A 216 -31.69 -7.53 -31.23
C GLY A 216 -30.35 -6.81 -31.17
N ILE A 217 -30.05 -6.20 -30.01
CA ILE A 217 -28.80 -5.45 -29.79
C ILE A 217 -27.57 -6.34 -29.91
N GLN A 218 -27.64 -7.59 -29.46
CA GLN A 218 -26.55 -8.55 -29.57
C GLN A 218 -26.07 -8.71 -31.02
N ARG A 219 -26.98 -8.69 -31.99
CA ARG A 219 -26.65 -8.79 -33.43
C ARG A 219 -25.91 -7.55 -33.94
N ASP A 220 -26.17 -6.40 -33.32
CA ASP A 220 -25.63 -5.11 -33.73
C ASP A 220 -24.30 -4.77 -33.01
N VAL A 221 -23.99 -5.43 -31.90
CA VAL A 221 -22.76 -5.22 -31.12
C VAL A 221 -21.68 -6.24 -31.53
N PRO A 222 -20.59 -5.81 -32.20
CA PRO A 222 -19.52 -6.72 -32.58
C PRO A 222 -18.90 -7.42 -31.38
N GLY A 223 -18.83 -8.75 -31.44
CA GLY A 223 -18.24 -9.58 -30.39
C GLY A 223 -19.14 -9.86 -29.19
N ALA A 224 -20.40 -9.40 -29.17
CA ALA A 224 -21.35 -9.76 -28.12
C ALA A 224 -21.78 -11.24 -28.26
N GLU A 225 -21.26 -12.09 -27.38
CA GLU A 225 -21.51 -13.54 -27.41
C GLU A 225 -22.79 -13.93 -26.67
N GLN A 226 -23.26 -13.08 -25.75
CA GLN A 226 -24.46 -13.35 -24.94
C GLN A 226 -25.43 -12.17 -24.92
N ALA A 227 -26.71 -12.48 -24.80
CA ALA A 227 -27.79 -11.54 -24.56
C ALA A 227 -28.53 -11.95 -23.29
N LEU A 228 -28.66 -11.05 -22.33
CA LEU A 228 -29.37 -11.29 -21.08
C LEU A 228 -30.53 -10.30 -20.94
N ALA A 229 -31.54 -10.69 -20.17
CA ALA A 229 -32.60 -9.80 -19.73
C ALA A 229 -32.71 -9.82 -18.20
N VAL A 230 -32.86 -8.63 -17.61
CA VAL A 230 -32.93 -8.45 -16.17
C VAL A 230 -34.21 -7.71 -15.79
N ALA A 231 -35.05 -8.31 -14.96
CA ALA A 231 -36.15 -7.62 -14.30
C ALA A 231 -35.73 -7.21 -12.90
N VAL A 232 -35.92 -5.94 -12.54
CA VAL A 232 -35.67 -5.41 -11.19
C VAL A 232 -36.95 -4.85 -10.62
N ASN A 233 -37.48 -5.53 -9.60
CA ASN A 233 -38.65 -5.08 -8.86
C ASN A 233 -38.20 -4.28 -7.62
N LEU A 234 -38.36 -2.95 -7.68
CA LEU A 234 -37.93 -2.04 -6.62
C LEU A 234 -38.72 -2.19 -5.31
N GLU A 235 -39.99 -2.59 -5.41
CA GLU A 235 -40.88 -2.74 -4.25
C GLU A 235 -40.57 -4.04 -3.49
N HIS A 236 -40.51 -5.15 -4.22
CA HIS A 236 -40.29 -6.49 -3.67
C HIS A 236 -38.81 -6.80 -3.47
N LYS A 237 -37.92 -5.90 -3.89
CA LYS A 237 -36.46 -6.01 -3.78
C LYS A 237 -35.91 -7.26 -4.44
N ARG A 238 -36.50 -7.63 -5.58
CA ARG A 238 -36.13 -8.82 -6.35
C ARG A 238 -35.48 -8.46 -7.67
N ILE A 239 -34.49 -9.24 -8.05
CA ILE A 239 -33.92 -9.25 -9.40
C ILE A 239 -34.16 -10.63 -10.01
N THR A 240 -34.57 -10.65 -11.28
CA THR A 240 -34.68 -11.88 -12.07
C THR A 240 -33.82 -11.74 -13.31
N LEU A 241 -32.86 -12.64 -13.48
CA LEU A 241 -31.93 -12.71 -14.61
C LEU A 241 -32.24 -13.94 -15.46
N VAL A 242 -32.23 -13.77 -16.79
CA VAL A 242 -32.41 -14.85 -17.76
C VAL A 242 -31.45 -14.70 -18.95
N ASP A 243 -31.03 -15.83 -19.53
CA ASP A 243 -30.48 -15.83 -20.89
C ASP A 243 -31.60 -15.49 -21.88
N ALA A 244 -31.43 -14.44 -22.65
CA ALA A 244 -32.47 -13.91 -23.52
C ALA A 244 -32.79 -14.84 -24.69
N ASN A 245 -31.80 -15.55 -25.25
CA ASN A 245 -32.01 -16.47 -26.37
C ASN A 245 -32.79 -17.69 -25.90
N GLN A 246 -32.41 -18.25 -24.76
CA GLN A 246 -33.09 -19.40 -24.16
C GLN A 246 -34.49 -19.02 -23.68
N TYR A 247 -34.64 -17.90 -22.98
CA TYR A 247 -35.94 -17.46 -22.44
C TYR A 247 -37.01 -17.28 -23.53
N LEU A 248 -36.62 -16.81 -24.73
CA LEU A 248 -37.55 -16.65 -25.85
C LEU A 248 -38.02 -17.98 -26.45
N THR A 249 -37.27 -19.06 -26.26
CA THR A 249 -37.61 -20.41 -26.76
C THR A 249 -38.26 -21.27 -25.67
N ASN A 250 -37.84 -21.10 -24.41
CA ASN A 250 -38.37 -21.78 -23.24
C ASN A 250 -38.44 -20.81 -22.02
N PRO A 251 -39.58 -20.11 -21.82
CA PRO A 251 -39.72 -19.08 -20.79
C PRO A 251 -39.60 -19.53 -19.33
N ARG A 252 -39.38 -20.83 -19.07
CA ARG A 252 -39.20 -21.39 -17.72
C ARG A 252 -37.79 -21.95 -17.49
N ALA A 253 -36.93 -21.99 -18.50
CA ALA A 253 -35.56 -22.46 -18.34
C ALA A 253 -34.68 -21.39 -17.68
N ASP A 254 -33.88 -21.81 -16.69
CA ASP A 254 -32.74 -21.08 -16.14
C ASP A 254 -33.03 -19.65 -15.63
N LEU A 255 -34.20 -19.46 -14.99
CA LEU A 255 -34.52 -18.22 -14.29
C LEU A 255 -33.79 -18.14 -12.95
N ILE A 256 -32.91 -17.16 -12.82
CA ILE A 256 -32.24 -16.85 -11.56
C ILE A 256 -32.98 -15.69 -10.89
N THR A 257 -33.66 -15.94 -9.78
CA THR A 257 -34.32 -14.88 -8.98
C THR A 257 -33.64 -14.72 -7.63
N LEU A 258 -33.19 -13.50 -7.32
CA LEU A 258 -32.46 -13.18 -6.10
C LEU A 258 -33.14 -12.03 -5.35
N ASP A 259 -33.07 -12.08 -4.02
CA ASP A 259 -33.41 -10.97 -3.14
C ASP A 259 -32.15 -10.10 -2.95
N TYR A 260 -32.27 -8.79 -3.20
CA TYR A 260 -31.21 -7.82 -2.94
C TYR A 260 -31.52 -6.91 -1.73
N GLY A 261 -32.66 -7.13 -1.07
CA GLY A 261 -33.09 -6.38 0.10
C GLY A 261 -32.07 -6.35 1.24
N PRO A 262 -31.41 -7.47 1.61
CA PRO A 262 -30.35 -7.47 2.61
C PRO A 262 -29.15 -6.58 2.26
N GLN A 263 -28.87 -6.36 0.98
CA GLN A 263 -27.75 -5.52 0.51
C GLN A 263 -28.11 -4.03 0.42
N LEU A 264 -29.38 -3.62 0.56
CA LEU A 264 -29.77 -2.23 0.35
C LEU A 264 -29.03 -1.22 1.23
N PHE A 265 -28.81 -1.56 2.50
CA PHE A 265 -28.01 -0.72 3.40
C PHE A 265 -26.62 -0.48 2.82
N SER A 266 -25.95 -1.57 2.44
CA SER A 266 -24.61 -1.51 1.84
C SER A 266 -24.62 -0.68 0.57
N TYR A 267 -25.59 -0.86 -0.34
CA TYR A 267 -25.69 -0.12 -1.60
C TYR A 267 -25.83 1.39 -1.43
N TYR A 268 -26.41 1.83 -0.30
CA TYR A 268 -26.66 3.23 -0.01
C TYR A 268 -25.49 3.96 0.63
N GLU A 269 -24.43 3.24 1.03
CA GLU A 269 -23.19 3.81 1.54
C GLU A 269 -22.19 4.03 0.40
N PRO A 270 -22.10 5.25 -0.16
CA PRO A 270 -21.44 5.50 -1.44
C PRO A 270 -19.92 5.35 -1.42
N ASP A 271 -19.31 5.43 -0.24
CA ASP A 271 -17.86 5.48 -0.04
C ASP A 271 -17.32 4.25 0.69
N VAL A 272 -18.15 3.21 0.83
CA VAL A 272 -17.78 1.96 1.50
C VAL A 272 -18.04 0.80 0.56
N ILE A 273 -17.27 -0.28 0.63
CA ILE A 273 -17.62 -1.59 0.09
C ILE A 273 -17.59 -2.57 1.26
N TYR A 274 -18.75 -3.14 1.58
CA TYR A 274 -18.87 -4.09 2.68
C TYR A 274 -18.58 -5.52 2.20
N PRO A 275 -18.09 -6.44 3.06
CA PRO A 275 -17.81 -7.82 2.66
C PRO A 275 -19.02 -8.58 2.11
N ASN A 276 -20.23 -8.30 2.63
CA ASN A 276 -21.47 -8.91 2.15
C ASN A 276 -21.85 -8.49 0.72
N GLU A 277 -21.18 -7.48 0.15
CA GLU A 277 -21.34 -7.05 -1.24
C GLU A 277 -20.46 -7.82 -2.23
N LEU A 278 -19.47 -8.57 -1.74
CA LEU A 278 -18.44 -9.18 -2.57
C LEU A 278 -18.86 -10.55 -3.13
N GLY A 279 -19.94 -11.15 -2.61
CA GLY A 279 -20.31 -12.51 -2.96
C GLY A 279 -19.18 -13.49 -2.64
N GLU A 280 -18.85 -14.36 -3.60
CA GLU A 280 -17.73 -15.32 -3.50
C GLU A 280 -16.40 -14.73 -3.99
N ARG A 281 -16.33 -13.43 -4.30
CA ARG A 281 -15.10 -12.83 -4.81
C ARG A 281 -14.00 -12.79 -3.73
N SER A 282 -12.82 -13.21 -4.17
CA SER A 282 -11.55 -12.97 -3.51
C SER A 282 -10.74 -11.98 -4.34
N PHE A 283 -9.96 -11.14 -3.66
CA PHE A 283 -9.04 -10.20 -4.29
C PHE A 283 -7.61 -10.56 -3.94
N SER A 284 -7.10 -11.58 -4.63
CA SER A 284 -5.70 -11.99 -4.46
C SER A 284 -4.76 -10.93 -5.02
N HIS A 285 -3.73 -10.59 -4.24
CA HIS A 285 -2.67 -9.69 -4.67
C HIS A 285 -1.99 -10.23 -5.94
N PRO A 286 -1.71 -9.39 -6.96
CA PRO A 286 -1.23 -9.85 -8.26
C PRO A 286 0.12 -10.59 -8.19
N ILE A 287 0.98 -10.21 -7.25
CA ILE A 287 2.31 -10.82 -7.05
C ILE A 287 2.25 -11.99 -6.06
N THR A 288 1.95 -11.73 -4.78
CA THR A 288 1.97 -12.75 -3.71
C THR A 288 0.84 -13.78 -3.80
N LYS A 289 -0.19 -13.53 -4.60
CA LYS A 289 -1.42 -14.34 -4.72
C LYS A 289 -2.22 -14.49 -3.42
N MET A 290 -1.90 -13.71 -2.39
CA MET A 290 -2.61 -13.73 -1.11
C MET A 290 -3.81 -12.79 -1.13
N ASP A 291 -4.93 -13.23 -0.58
CA ASP A 291 -6.02 -12.35 -0.18
C ASP A 291 -5.76 -11.84 1.24
N TYR A 292 -5.42 -10.55 1.36
CA TYR A 292 -5.06 -9.97 2.65
C TYR A 292 -6.25 -9.76 3.59
N ARG A 293 -7.47 -9.66 3.06
CA ARG A 293 -8.69 -9.69 3.90
C ARG A 293 -8.78 -11.04 4.60
N GLU A 294 -8.63 -12.13 3.85
CA GLU A 294 -8.70 -13.48 4.41
C GLU A 294 -7.57 -13.73 5.39
N LEU A 295 -6.31 -13.40 5.03
CA LEU A 295 -5.17 -13.54 5.93
C LEU A 295 -5.40 -12.83 7.27
N TYR A 296 -5.90 -11.60 7.26
CA TYR A 296 -6.12 -10.84 8.48
C TYR A 296 -7.27 -11.37 9.31
N LEU A 297 -8.38 -11.78 8.67
CA LEU A 297 -9.48 -12.45 9.37
C LEU A 297 -9.03 -13.78 10.00
N GLU A 298 -8.16 -14.55 9.35
CA GLU A 298 -7.56 -15.76 9.90
C GLU A 298 -6.70 -15.45 11.13
N MET A 299 -5.85 -14.42 11.07
CA MET A 299 -5.02 -14.03 12.22
C MET A 299 -5.87 -13.59 13.43
N ILE A 300 -6.95 -12.84 13.17
CA ILE A 300 -7.89 -12.40 14.21
C ILE A 300 -8.61 -13.60 14.83
N THR A 301 -9.13 -14.50 13.99
CA THR A 301 -9.87 -15.69 14.44
C THR A 301 -8.96 -16.66 15.20
N ALA A 302 -7.73 -16.85 14.75
CA ALA A 302 -6.73 -17.68 15.42
C ALA A 302 -6.31 -17.13 16.80
N ALA A 303 -6.51 -15.83 17.05
CA ALA A 303 -6.33 -15.20 18.35
C ALA A 303 -7.59 -15.25 19.23
N GLY A 304 -8.70 -15.83 18.75
CA GLY A 304 -9.96 -15.97 19.48
C GLY A 304 -10.91 -14.78 19.40
N ALA A 305 -10.60 -13.76 18.60
CA ALA A 305 -11.46 -12.59 18.41
C ALA A 305 -12.31 -12.68 17.14
N ARG A 306 -13.36 -11.85 17.06
CA ARG A 306 -14.19 -11.70 15.86
C ARG A 306 -13.59 -10.65 14.92
N GLY A 307 -13.31 -11.02 13.68
CA GLY A 307 -12.83 -10.08 12.66
C GLY A 307 -13.95 -9.58 11.76
N GLU A 308 -13.95 -8.28 11.46
CA GLU A 308 -14.75 -7.67 10.40
C GLU A 308 -13.87 -6.76 9.56
N VAL A 309 -14.04 -6.77 8.25
CA VAL A 309 -13.27 -5.94 7.31
C VAL A 309 -14.20 -4.97 6.60
N ILE A 310 -13.75 -3.75 6.38
CA ILE A 310 -14.44 -2.73 5.58
C ILE A 310 -13.46 -2.13 4.58
N PHE A 311 -13.91 -1.95 3.34
CA PHE A 311 -13.11 -1.35 2.28
C PHE A 311 -13.58 0.08 2.03
N THR A 312 -12.74 1.07 2.31
CA THR A 312 -13.10 2.49 2.18
C THR A 312 -11.87 3.37 2.27
N ASN A 313 -11.89 4.54 1.63
CA ASN A 313 -10.86 5.57 1.80
C ASN A 313 -11.24 6.61 2.87
N ASN A 314 -12.41 6.44 3.51
CA ASN A 314 -12.82 7.23 4.66
C ASN A 314 -12.67 6.38 5.94
N PRO A 315 -11.56 6.52 6.69
CA PRO A 315 -11.29 5.67 7.85
C PRO A 315 -12.31 5.87 8.98
N LEU A 316 -13.04 6.98 9.02
CA LEU A 316 -14.08 7.24 10.04
C LEU A 316 -15.29 6.30 9.90
N LYS A 317 -15.42 5.60 8.77
CA LYS A 317 -16.49 4.62 8.55
C LYS A 317 -16.41 3.39 9.44
N VAL A 318 -15.33 3.20 10.19
CA VAL A 318 -15.27 2.20 11.26
C VAL A 318 -16.35 2.42 12.34
N TYR A 319 -16.79 3.67 12.57
CA TYR A 319 -17.86 3.96 13.53
C TYR A 319 -19.24 3.42 13.13
N ASP A 320 -19.44 3.09 11.84
CA ASP A 320 -20.69 2.48 11.37
C ASP A 320 -20.87 1.04 11.91
N TYR A 321 -19.81 0.45 12.49
CA TYR A 321 -19.81 -0.89 13.08
C TYR A 321 -20.10 -0.91 14.59
N GLY A 322 -20.47 0.23 15.16
CA GLY A 322 -20.90 0.36 16.54
C GLY A 322 -19.82 0.94 17.45
N TYR A 323 -19.89 0.57 18.73
CA TYR A 323 -18.98 1.09 19.75
C TYR A 323 -17.56 0.55 19.54
N ILE A 324 -16.57 1.43 19.71
CA ILE A 324 -15.14 1.13 19.56
C ILE A 324 -14.48 1.58 20.85
N ASP A 325 -13.67 0.71 21.46
CA ASP A 325 -12.93 0.96 22.72
C ASP A 325 -11.53 1.55 22.47
N GLY A 326 -10.97 1.37 21.28
CA GLY A 326 -9.66 1.91 20.92
C GLY A 326 -9.39 1.85 19.41
N ILE A 327 -8.50 2.73 18.95
CA ILE A 327 -8.13 2.85 17.54
C ILE A 327 -6.63 2.65 17.40
N CYS A 328 -6.24 1.73 16.52
CA CYS A 328 -4.86 1.48 16.11
C CYS A 328 -4.68 1.90 14.66
N ILE A 329 -3.89 2.95 14.44
CA ILE A 329 -3.50 3.42 13.11
C ILE A 329 -2.32 2.57 12.65
N ALA A 330 -2.60 1.74 11.64
CA ALA A 330 -1.69 0.77 11.08
C ALA A 330 -0.96 1.24 9.81
N ALA A 331 -1.30 2.43 9.31
CA ALA A 331 -0.50 3.11 8.31
C ALA A 331 0.92 3.36 8.84
N VAL A 332 1.93 3.23 7.99
CA VAL A 332 3.32 3.55 8.35
C VAL A 332 3.58 5.02 8.06
N HIS A 333 3.26 5.50 6.86
CA HIS A 333 3.63 6.86 6.41
C HIS A 333 2.56 7.89 6.73
N GLU A 334 1.27 7.55 6.55
CA GLU A 334 0.16 8.47 6.81
C GLU A 334 -0.27 8.53 8.29
N ARG A 335 0.45 7.86 9.19
CA ARG A 335 0.03 7.63 10.58
C ARG A 335 -0.34 8.89 11.36
N GLU A 336 0.48 9.94 11.28
CA GLU A 336 0.25 11.18 12.03
C GLU A 336 -0.94 11.96 11.47
N LYS A 337 -1.05 12.04 10.14
CA LYS A 337 -2.21 12.64 9.45
C LYS A 337 -3.51 11.93 9.82
N LEU A 338 -3.50 10.59 9.86
CA LEU A 338 -4.67 9.81 10.28
C LEU A 338 -4.96 9.99 11.77
N ARG A 339 -3.93 10.13 12.62
CA ARG A 339 -4.09 10.39 14.06
C ARG A 339 -4.76 11.73 14.29
N GLU A 340 -4.29 12.77 13.61
CA GLU A 340 -4.90 14.10 13.60
C GLU A 340 -6.34 14.07 13.09
N LEU A 341 -6.64 13.26 12.07
CA LEU A 341 -8.01 13.08 11.56
C LEU A 341 -8.95 12.54 12.65
N PHE A 342 -8.57 11.48 13.38
CA PHE A 342 -9.41 10.94 14.46
C PHE A 342 -9.51 11.89 15.66
N GLN A 343 -8.43 12.58 16.01
CA GLN A 343 -8.43 13.58 17.08
C GLN A 343 -9.34 14.77 16.74
N SER A 344 -9.26 15.29 15.51
CA SER A 344 -10.11 16.40 15.04
C SER A 344 -11.57 16.00 14.85
N PHE A 345 -11.85 14.73 14.54
CA PHE A 345 -13.21 14.19 14.56
C PHE A 345 -13.80 14.11 15.98
N GLY A 346 -12.97 14.19 17.02
CA GLY A 346 -13.39 14.13 18.42
C GLY A 346 -13.46 12.70 18.97
N ALA A 347 -12.57 11.80 18.52
CA ALA A 347 -12.46 10.45 19.07
C ALA A 347 -12.36 10.48 20.61
N MET A 348 -13.33 9.87 21.29
CA MET A 348 -13.40 9.82 22.75
C MET A 348 -12.65 8.62 23.35
N VAL A 349 -11.93 7.87 22.52
CA VAL A 349 -11.18 6.67 22.90
C VAL A 349 -9.71 6.84 22.57
N PRO A 350 -8.81 6.08 23.22
CA PRO A 350 -7.39 6.16 22.93
C PRO A 350 -7.09 5.83 21.45
N VAL A 351 -6.25 6.66 20.83
CA VAL A 351 -5.76 6.51 19.46
C VAL A 351 -4.25 6.34 19.50
N ILE A 352 -3.78 5.18 19.05
CA ILE A 352 -2.35 4.84 18.96
C ILE A 352 -1.96 4.50 17.53
N THR A 353 -0.67 4.56 17.24
CA THR A 353 -0.06 4.12 15.98
C THR A 353 0.75 2.83 16.20
N LEU A 354 1.25 2.20 15.14
CA LEU A 354 2.21 1.09 15.28
C LEU A 354 3.50 1.49 15.99
N GLN A 355 3.88 2.77 15.91
CA GLN A 355 5.06 3.28 16.59
C GLN A 355 4.88 3.31 18.12
N ASP A 356 3.63 3.42 18.57
CA ASP A 356 3.29 3.43 19.99
C ASP A 356 3.19 2.02 20.59
N ILE A 357 3.25 0.93 19.79
CA ILE A 357 3.07 -0.46 20.25
C ILE A 357 4.44 -1.13 20.41
N GLY A 358 4.76 -1.64 21.59
CA GLY A 358 6.07 -2.18 21.95
C GLY A 358 7.05 -1.13 22.48
N PRO A 359 8.36 -1.46 22.55
CA PRO A 359 9.38 -0.56 23.08
C PRO A 359 9.66 0.60 22.10
N GLY A 360 9.89 1.79 22.68
CA GLY A 360 10.33 2.96 21.92
C GLY A 360 11.77 2.80 21.40
N PRO A 361 12.19 3.61 20.41
CA PRO A 361 11.44 4.72 19.83
C PRO A 361 10.54 4.32 18.63
N TRP A 362 10.63 3.07 18.17
CA TRP A 362 10.01 2.62 16.94
C TRP A 362 8.75 1.76 17.13
N GLY A 363 8.55 1.17 18.30
CA GLY A 363 7.50 0.17 18.48
C GLY A 363 7.60 -0.94 17.43
N VAL A 364 6.48 -1.27 16.80
CA VAL A 364 6.39 -2.32 15.76
C VAL A 364 6.29 -1.77 14.33
N ILE A 365 6.43 -0.45 14.13
CA ILE A 365 6.17 0.21 12.84
C ILE A 365 7.04 -0.34 11.69
N GLY A 366 8.29 -0.71 11.97
CA GLY A 366 9.22 -1.35 11.04
C GLY A 366 9.62 -2.75 11.48
N SER A 367 8.74 -3.45 12.21
CA SER A 367 9.02 -4.82 12.67
C SER A 367 8.73 -5.86 11.58
N ASN A 368 9.43 -6.99 11.58
CA ASN A 368 9.20 -8.10 10.65
C ASN A 368 9.04 -9.42 11.41
N ILE A 369 8.38 -10.41 10.81
CA ILE A 369 8.26 -11.74 11.40
C ILE A 369 9.64 -12.38 11.52
N SER A 370 9.96 -12.84 12.73
CA SER A 370 11.13 -13.67 13.02
C SER A 370 10.74 -15.15 13.11
N ASP A 371 9.67 -15.46 13.84
CA ASP A 371 9.14 -16.82 13.95
C ASP A 371 7.60 -16.78 13.98
N MET A 372 6.98 -17.18 12.87
CA MET A 372 5.51 -17.22 12.74
C MET A 372 4.85 -18.17 13.75
N LYS A 373 5.47 -19.32 14.04
CA LYS A 373 4.87 -20.35 14.90
C LYS A 373 4.90 -19.92 16.36
N LYS A 374 6.01 -19.31 16.79
CA LYS A 374 6.17 -18.78 18.14
C LYS A 374 5.56 -17.39 18.31
N GLY A 375 5.15 -16.73 17.22
CA GLY A 375 4.59 -15.38 17.26
C GLY A 375 5.64 -14.34 17.66
N ILE A 376 6.85 -14.41 17.09
CA ILE A 376 7.96 -13.51 17.42
C ILE A 376 8.18 -12.55 16.26
N LEU A 377 8.22 -11.25 16.57
CA LEU A 377 8.64 -10.20 15.67
C LEU A 377 10.05 -9.72 16.02
N LYS A 378 10.84 -9.38 15.00
CA LYS A 378 12.08 -8.64 15.11
C LYS A 378 11.76 -7.15 14.94
N LEU A 379 12.21 -6.33 15.87
CA LEU A 379 11.97 -4.88 15.86
C LEU A 379 13.06 -4.14 15.07
N LEU A 380 12.86 -2.84 14.83
CA LEU A 380 13.93 -1.97 14.36
C LEU A 380 15.01 -1.81 15.45
N PRO A 381 16.24 -1.40 15.11
CA PRO A 381 17.29 -1.17 16.12
C PRO A 381 16.85 -0.14 17.17
N GLU A 382 17.11 -0.43 18.45
CA GLU A 382 16.73 0.44 19.58
C GLU A 382 17.43 1.81 19.49
N ASP A 383 18.75 1.78 19.29
CA ASP A 383 19.62 2.95 19.11
C ASP A 383 20.36 2.86 17.77
N ALA A 384 19.63 3.10 16.68
CA ALA A 384 20.18 3.03 15.32
C ALA A 384 21.27 4.09 15.09
N ALA A 385 21.07 5.31 15.60
CA ALA A 385 22.00 6.42 15.43
C ALA A 385 23.30 6.23 16.22
N GLY A 386 23.22 5.78 17.48
CA GLY A 386 24.40 5.43 18.25
C GLY A 386 25.08 4.16 17.75
N SER A 387 24.36 3.21 17.15
CA SER A 387 24.98 2.08 16.43
C SER A 387 25.81 2.55 15.24
N ALA A 388 25.30 3.51 14.46
CA ALA A 388 26.05 4.12 13.37
C ALA A 388 27.34 4.82 13.86
N ASP A 389 27.25 5.57 14.96
CA ASP A 389 28.43 6.22 15.58
C ASP A 389 29.44 5.18 16.12
N ARG A 390 28.98 4.09 16.73
CA ARG A 390 29.85 2.98 17.20
C ARG A 390 30.59 2.31 16.04
N ILE A 391 29.87 1.97 14.96
CA ILE A 391 30.46 1.40 13.74
C ILE A 391 31.50 2.37 13.16
N LYS A 392 31.16 3.65 13.04
CA LYS A 392 32.06 4.70 12.53
C LYS A 392 33.36 4.77 13.33
N ASN A 393 33.25 4.84 14.65
CA ASN A 393 34.40 4.91 15.54
C ASN A 393 35.26 3.65 15.43
N ARG A 394 34.61 2.47 15.35
CA ARG A 394 35.32 1.20 15.25
C ARG A 394 36.10 1.06 13.94
N ILE A 395 35.52 1.51 12.82
CA ILE A 395 36.22 1.57 11.54
C ILE A 395 37.43 2.51 11.64
N LYS A 396 37.27 3.68 12.28
CA LYS A 396 38.36 4.65 12.47
C LYS A 396 39.50 4.07 13.29
N GLU A 397 39.20 3.40 14.40
CA GLU A 397 40.19 2.72 15.25
C GLU A 397 40.97 1.65 14.49
N LYS A 398 40.25 0.82 13.71
CA LYS A 398 40.83 -0.35 13.05
C LYS A 398 41.62 -0.02 11.78
N THR A 399 41.16 0.98 11.03
CA THR A 399 41.67 1.28 9.67
C THR A 399 42.35 2.64 9.57
N GLY A 400 42.18 3.51 10.56
CA GLY A 400 42.58 4.91 10.49
C GLY A 400 41.74 5.78 9.55
N LYS A 401 40.73 5.22 8.87
CA LYS A 401 39.91 5.92 7.86
C LYS A 401 38.73 6.65 8.47
N THR A 402 38.46 7.84 7.95
CA THR A 402 37.29 8.65 8.35
C THR A 402 36.15 8.38 7.38
N VAL A 403 35.07 7.81 7.88
CA VAL A 403 33.85 7.48 7.11
C VAL A 403 32.62 8.06 7.78
N GLU A 404 31.50 8.03 7.07
CA GLU A 404 30.17 8.13 7.70
C GLU A 404 29.42 6.81 7.59
N VAL A 405 28.46 6.61 8.48
CA VAL A 405 27.69 5.36 8.59
C VAL A 405 26.20 5.65 8.55
N LEU A 406 25.46 4.86 7.80
CA LEU A 406 24.02 4.92 7.67
C LEU A 406 23.43 3.53 7.93
N ILE A 407 22.46 3.45 8.84
CA ILE A 407 21.63 2.26 9.02
C ILE A 407 20.42 2.42 8.11
N PHE A 408 20.36 1.64 7.03
CA PHE A 408 19.27 1.72 6.05
C PHE A 408 18.19 0.70 6.38
N GLY A 409 16.94 1.05 6.09
CA GLY A 409 15.80 0.12 6.05
C GLY A 409 15.38 -0.14 4.61
N ASP A 410 14.10 -0.47 4.41
CA ASP A 410 13.51 -0.56 3.07
C ASP A 410 13.74 0.75 2.28
N GLY A 411 14.05 0.65 0.99
CA GLY A 411 14.30 1.78 0.11
C GLY A 411 13.07 2.65 -0.18
N ALA A 412 13.16 3.56 -1.14
CA ALA A 412 12.00 4.32 -1.64
C ALA A 412 11.82 4.11 -3.15
N TYR A 413 12.22 2.94 -3.65
CA TYR A 413 12.01 2.57 -5.05
C TYR A 413 10.54 2.24 -5.28
N LYS A 414 9.95 2.83 -6.33
CA LYS A 414 8.63 2.44 -6.82
C LYS A 414 8.83 1.66 -8.09
N ASP A 415 8.44 0.40 -8.07
CA ASP A 415 8.40 -0.41 -9.28
C ASP A 415 7.36 0.18 -10.24
N PRO A 416 7.75 0.64 -11.44
CA PRO A 416 6.82 1.23 -12.40
C PRO A 416 5.84 0.23 -12.99
N ASP A 417 6.16 -1.07 -12.99
CA ASP A 417 5.34 -2.11 -13.59
C ASP A 417 4.22 -2.53 -12.64
N THR A 418 4.53 -2.66 -11.35
CA THR A 418 3.56 -3.08 -10.33
C THR A 418 2.93 -1.90 -9.57
N GLY A 419 3.58 -0.73 -9.58
CA GLY A 419 3.15 0.45 -8.84
C GLY A 419 3.41 0.38 -7.33
N ILE A 420 4.10 -0.65 -6.86
CA ILE A 420 4.40 -0.89 -5.44
C ILE A 420 5.69 -0.16 -5.05
N TYR A 421 5.67 0.50 -3.91
CA TYR A 421 6.84 1.05 -3.25
C TYR A 421 7.51 -0.02 -2.38
N GLU A 422 8.81 -0.21 -2.55
CA GLU A 422 9.67 -0.97 -1.63
C GLU A 422 10.00 -0.12 -0.39
N LEU A 423 8.97 0.42 0.27
CA LEU A 423 9.08 1.33 1.42
C LEU A 423 8.06 0.92 2.49
N ALA A 424 8.28 -0.22 3.16
CA ALA A 424 7.41 -0.62 4.28
C ALA A 424 7.93 -0.16 5.64
N ASP A 425 9.18 0.31 5.71
CA ASP A 425 9.75 0.99 6.87
C ASP A 425 9.38 2.49 6.89
N PRO A 426 9.36 3.15 8.07
CA PRO A 426 8.96 4.56 8.17
C PRO A 426 9.87 5.52 7.38
N HIS A 427 11.14 5.15 7.21
CA HIS A 427 12.15 5.93 6.51
C HIS A 427 13.20 5.01 5.88
N PRO A 428 13.76 5.35 4.70
CA PRO A 428 14.87 4.58 4.13
C PRO A 428 16.15 4.59 4.96
N ALA A 429 16.34 5.62 5.80
CA ALA A 429 17.46 5.71 6.73
C ALA A 429 16.91 5.70 8.16
N ILE A 430 17.14 4.60 8.87
CA ILE A 430 16.66 4.37 10.24
C ILE A 430 17.57 5.06 11.26
N GLY A 431 18.87 5.13 10.98
CA GLY A 431 19.84 5.82 11.84
C GLY A 431 21.05 6.29 11.05
N VAL A 432 21.66 7.40 11.46
CA VAL A 432 22.85 7.93 10.79
C VAL A 432 23.86 8.45 11.80
N SER A 433 25.14 8.34 11.43
CA SER A 433 26.24 8.90 12.20
C SER A 433 26.18 10.42 12.23
N ALA A 434 26.83 11.02 13.23
CA ALA A 434 26.77 12.46 13.48
C ALA A 434 27.04 13.34 12.25
N GLY A 435 27.94 12.93 11.34
CA GLY A 435 28.28 13.73 10.16
C GLY A 435 27.22 13.73 9.05
N LEU A 436 26.31 12.76 9.05
CA LEU A 436 25.18 12.67 8.11
C LEU A 436 23.88 13.26 8.67
N ARG A 437 23.78 13.46 9.99
CA ARG A 437 22.58 14.08 10.63
C ARG A 437 22.30 15.48 10.10
N HIS A 438 23.36 16.18 9.70
CA HIS A 438 23.30 17.53 9.14
C HIS A 438 23.48 17.52 7.63
N ALA A 439 23.28 16.41 6.92
CA ALA A 439 23.37 16.43 5.46
C ALA A 439 22.25 17.30 4.88
N ALA A 440 22.63 18.29 4.07
CA ALA A 440 21.68 19.16 3.39
C ALA A 440 20.84 18.38 2.37
N LEU A 441 19.72 18.97 1.95
CA LEU A 441 18.96 18.42 0.83
C LEU A 441 19.82 18.51 -0.44
N ARG A 442 19.85 17.43 -1.22
CA ARG A 442 20.54 17.42 -2.51
C ARG A 442 19.80 18.35 -3.46
N THR A 443 20.47 19.42 -3.86
CA THR A 443 20.07 20.33 -4.92
C THR A 443 21.09 20.22 -6.06
N GLY A 444 20.62 20.34 -7.29
CA GLY A 444 21.48 20.30 -8.46
C GLY A 444 20.96 21.21 -9.55
N THR A 445 21.89 21.83 -10.27
CA THR A 445 21.63 22.48 -11.55
C THR A 445 21.45 21.40 -12.62
N LYS A 446 20.45 21.56 -13.50
CA LYS A 446 20.20 20.62 -14.60
C LYS A 446 21.27 20.80 -15.69
N LEU A 447 22.44 20.19 -15.49
CA LEU A 447 23.58 20.27 -16.42
C LEU A 447 23.17 19.99 -17.87
N LYS A 448 22.33 18.96 -18.10
CA LYS A 448 21.81 18.63 -19.45
C LYS A 448 21.05 19.78 -20.08
N LEU A 449 20.16 20.44 -19.34
CA LEU A 449 19.42 21.60 -19.83
C LEU A 449 20.38 22.76 -20.17
N GLN A 450 21.42 22.96 -19.36
CA GLN A 450 22.42 24.00 -19.63
C GLN A 450 23.24 23.69 -20.88
N VAL A 451 23.67 22.43 -21.06
CA VAL A 451 24.34 21.98 -22.28
C VAL A 451 23.44 22.16 -23.49
N ASP A 452 22.17 21.74 -23.43
CA ASP A 452 21.20 21.89 -24.53
C ASP A 452 20.96 23.37 -24.86
N THR A 453 20.85 24.22 -23.84
CA THR A 453 20.66 25.67 -23.99
C THR A 453 21.86 26.30 -24.68
N LEU A 454 23.09 26.06 -24.20
CA LEU A 454 24.30 26.63 -24.78
C LEU A 454 24.55 26.06 -26.20
N HIS A 455 24.29 24.78 -26.42
CA HIS A 455 24.39 24.19 -27.75
C HIS A 455 23.38 24.82 -28.73
N SER A 456 22.13 25.07 -28.29
CA SER A 456 21.12 25.78 -29.11
C SER A 456 21.49 27.23 -29.42
N GLN A 457 22.34 27.85 -28.58
CA GLN A 457 22.89 29.20 -28.78
C GLN A 457 24.12 29.22 -29.70
N GLY A 458 24.54 28.06 -30.22
CA GLY A 458 25.62 27.94 -31.20
C GLY A 458 27.02 27.79 -30.59
N TYR A 459 27.15 27.61 -29.27
CA TYR A 459 28.44 27.36 -28.64
C TYR A 459 28.97 25.97 -29.02
N SER A 460 30.27 25.89 -29.31
CA SER A 460 31.01 24.64 -29.51
C SER A 460 31.11 23.83 -28.21
N ARG A 461 31.44 22.54 -28.31
CA ARG A 461 31.58 21.68 -27.13
C ARG A 461 32.65 22.19 -26.17
N GLU A 462 33.75 22.70 -26.71
CA GLU A 462 34.88 23.26 -25.96
C GLU A 462 34.47 24.52 -25.21
N GLU A 463 33.70 25.41 -25.86
CA GLU A 463 33.15 26.63 -25.23
C GLU A 463 32.12 26.29 -24.15
N ILE A 464 31.23 25.33 -24.40
CA ILE A 464 30.25 24.85 -23.41
C ILE A 464 30.97 24.30 -22.18
N ALA A 465 31.99 23.45 -22.39
CA ALA A 465 32.77 22.89 -21.29
C ALA A 465 33.44 24.00 -20.47
N ALA A 466 34.07 24.99 -21.12
CA ALA A 466 34.70 26.12 -20.46
C ALA A 466 33.70 26.97 -19.64
N ILE A 467 32.51 27.24 -20.21
CA ILE A 467 31.43 28.00 -19.54
C ILE A 467 30.91 27.25 -18.31
N LEU A 468 30.77 25.92 -18.40
CA LEU A 468 30.25 25.10 -17.29
C LEU A 468 31.30 24.91 -16.18
N THR A 469 32.58 24.80 -16.52
CA THR A 469 33.68 24.76 -15.53
C THR A 469 33.87 26.09 -14.80
N GLY A 470 33.62 27.22 -15.47
CA GLY A 470 33.83 28.57 -14.89
C GLY A 470 32.69 29.10 -14.03
N LYS A 471 31.52 28.45 -14.01
CA LYS A 471 30.30 28.97 -13.35
C LYS A 471 29.79 28.14 -12.16
N GLN A 472 30.63 27.30 -11.56
CA GLN A 472 30.20 26.48 -10.40
C GLN A 472 29.69 27.32 -9.21
N ASP A 473 30.16 28.56 -9.03
CA ASP A 473 29.83 29.38 -7.85
C ASP A 473 28.72 30.44 -8.04
N GLU A 474 28.38 30.87 -9.26
CA GLU A 474 27.43 31.99 -9.50
C GLU A 474 25.99 31.58 -9.89
N ILE A 475 25.72 30.33 -10.29
CA ILE A 475 24.42 29.93 -10.91
C ILE A 475 23.38 29.40 -9.89
N ALA A 476 23.57 29.60 -8.59
CA ALA A 476 22.65 29.06 -7.58
C ALA A 476 21.29 29.81 -7.48
N ARG A 477 21.12 30.97 -8.13
CA ARG A 477 19.97 31.87 -7.84
C ARG A 477 18.83 31.90 -8.86
N ASP A 478 19.05 31.58 -10.15
CA ASP A 478 18.04 31.79 -11.21
C ASP A 478 17.83 30.61 -12.19
N SER A 479 18.38 29.43 -11.90
CA SER A 479 18.19 28.25 -12.75
C SER A 479 17.12 27.32 -12.19
N LEU A 480 16.34 26.69 -13.07
CA LEU A 480 15.37 25.63 -12.76
C LEU A 480 16.08 24.45 -12.07
N GLY A 481 16.21 24.52 -10.74
CA GLY A 481 16.82 23.50 -9.91
C GLY A 481 16.01 22.20 -9.86
N THR A 482 16.62 21.13 -9.37
CA THR A 482 15.89 19.91 -9.01
C THR A 482 15.09 20.10 -7.73
N THR A 483 13.93 19.45 -7.59
CA THR A 483 13.22 19.35 -6.30
C THR A 483 14.17 18.79 -5.24
N PRO A 484 14.39 19.49 -4.11
CA PRO A 484 15.31 19.05 -3.07
C PRO A 484 14.94 17.66 -2.54
N ARG A 485 15.93 16.79 -2.33
CA ARG A 485 15.75 15.43 -1.80
C ARG A 485 16.68 15.18 -0.63
N SER A 486 16.21 14.43 0.37
CA SER A 486 17.06 14.01 1.48
C SER A 486 18.23 13.16 0.98
N VAL A 487 19.45 13.54 1.34
CA VAL A 487 20.66 12.78 1.03
C VAL A 487 20.62 11.40 1.68
N THR A 488 20.17 11.31 2.93
CA THR A 488 20.09 10.04 3.65
C THR A 488 19.04 9.10 3.04
N SER A 489 17.92 9.62 2.53
CA SER A 489 16.92 8.81 1.82
C SER A 489 17.46 8.28 0.49
N ILE A 490 18.23 9.10 -0.25
CA ILE A 490 18.89 8.66 -1.50
C ILE A 490 19.90 7.55 -1.20
N LEU A 491 20.75 7.75 -0.18
CA LEU A 491 21.78 6.77 0.21
C LEU A 491 21.15 5.47 0.71
N GLY A 492 20.12 5.55 1.56
CA GLY A 492 19.38 4.38 2.04
C GLY A 492 18.74 3.59 0.89
N THR A 493 18.06 4.28 -0.03
CA THR A 493 17.47 3.63 -1.22
C THR A 493 18.53 3.02 -2.13
N LEU A 494 19.67 3.69 -2.34
CA LEU A 494 20.77 3.15 -3.13
C LEU A 494 21.36 1.90 -2.47
N ALA A 495 21.53 1.92 -1.14
CA ALA A 495 22.02 0.77 -0.39
C ALA A 495 21.06 -0.40 -0.46
N ASP A 496 19.76 -0.17 -0.29
CA ASP A 496 18.74 -1.21 -0.39
C ASP A 496 18.70 -1.86 -1.77
N LEU A 497 18.74 -1.05 -2.85
CA LEU A 497 18.81 -1.57 -4.23
C LEU A 497 20.07 -2.42 -4.51
N VAL A 498 21.19 -2.13 -3.84
CA VAL A 498 22.43 -2.91 -3.99
C VAL A 498 22.42 -4.17 -3.13
N ALA A 499 21.90 -4.09 -1.91
CA ALA A 499 21.83 -5.23 -0.99
C ALA A 499 20.76 -6.24 -1.44
N GLY A 500 19.63 -5.72 -1.95
CA GLY A 500 18.42 -6.46 -2.25
C GLY A 500 17.70 -6.96 -1.00
N SER A 501 16.39 -7.20 -1.12
CA SER A 501 15.56 -7.70 -0.02
C SER A 501 15.69 -9.22 0.21
N ALA A 502 16.37 -9.94 -0.68
CA ALA A 502 16.62 -11.38 -0.58
C ALA A 502 18.03 -11.64 -0.04
N ASP A 503 18.20 -12.66 0.81
CA ASP A 503 19.44 -13.08 1.52
C ASP A 503 20.67 -13.29 0.59
N ALA A 504 21.20 -12.22 -0.02
CA ALA A 504 22.39 -12.24 -0.86
C ALA A 504 23.69 -12.28 -0.04
N GLY A 505 23.55 -12.30 1.30
CA GLY A 505 24.67 -12.27 2.24
C GLY A 505 25.44 -10.95 2.22
N THR A 506 24.87 -9.88 1.68
CA THR A 506 25.47 -8.54 1.54
C THR A 506 24.73 -7.46 2.36
N PRO A 507 24.66 -7.60 3.70
CA PRO A 507 23.97 -6.64 4.57
C PRO A 507 24.70 -5.30 4.73
N ILE A 508 25.92 -5.19 4.19
CA ILE A 508 26.74 -3.99 4.24
C ILE A 508 26.96 -3.50 2.80
N VAL A 509 26.75 -2.22 2.55
CA VAL A 509 27.01 -1.57 1.26
C VAL A 509 27.99 -0.43 1.47
N LEU A 510 29.07 -0.41 0.68
CA LEU A 510 30.01 0.70 0.64
C LEU A 510 29.64 1.61 -0.52
N ILE A 511 29.44 2.89 -0.25
CA ILE A 511 29.21 3.94 -1.26
C ILE A 511 30.41 4.88 -1.26
N ARG A 512 31.05 5.03 -2.42
CA ARG A 512 32.22 5.89 -2.63
C ARG A 512 31.95 6.97 -3.66
N GLY A 513 32.52 8.15 -3.42
CA GLY A 513 32.45 9.29 -4.35
C GLY A 513 31.12 10.04 -4.31
N PHE A 514 30.24 9.72 -3.35
CA PHE A 514 28.99 10.44 -3.17
C PHE A 514 29.25 11.77 -2.45
N GLU A 515 29.17 12.87 -3.20
CA GLU A 515 29.32 14.22 -2.65
C GLU A 515 28.01 14.73 -2.05
N TYR A 516 28.09 15.33 -0.86
CA TYR A 516 26.98 16.00 -0.20
C TYR A 516 27.50 17.18 0.64
N THR A 517 26.68 18.20 0.80
CA THR A 517 26.98 19.35 1.65
C THR A 517 26.40 19.15 3.05
N LYS A 518 27.09 19.70 4.05
CA LYS A 518 26.54 19.82 5.40
C LYS A 518 25.70 21.09 5.47
N ALA A 519 24.48 20.96 6.01
CA ALA A 519 23.49 22.01 6.21
C ALA A 519 23.92 23.01 7.28
#